data_AF-A0A968BX77-F1
#
_entry.id   AF-A0A968BX77-F1
#
_cell.length_a   1.000
_cell.length_b   1.000
_cell.length_c   1.000
_cell.angle_alpha   90.00
_cell.angle_beta   90.00
_cell.angle_gamma   90.00
#
_symmetry.space_group_name_H-M   'P 1'
#
loop_
_entity.id
_entity.type
_entity.pdbx_description
1 polymer ?
#
loop_
_entity_poly.entity_id
_entity_poly.type
_entity_poly.pdbx_seq_one_letter_code
_entity_poly.pdbx_strand_id
1 'polypeptide(L)'
;HQVNLFIFEDAVWAAKRGQKPPEMPIGGAGMPNCEELLGAAIQEGLRVKVCRVCSVERGLAAEEMIEGVESASMVDLVNWVVQSDKTVFF
;
A
#
# COMPACT_ATOMS: atom_id res chain seq x y z
N HIS A 1 -0.12 -16.65 9.58
CA HIS A 1 0.61 -15.56 10.27
C HIS A 1 -0.22 -14.29 10.17
N GLN A 2 -0.18 -13.42 11.18
CA GLN A 2 -0.77 -12.08 11.05
C GLN A 2 0.24 -11.20 10.31
N VAL A 3 -0.21 -10.50 9.27
CA VAL A 3 0.63 -9.63 8.44
C VAL A 3 0.04 -8.23 8.45
N ASN A 4 0.90 -7.22 8.57
CA ASN A 4 0.56 -5.82 8.40
C ASN A 4 1.45 -5.25 7.29
N LEU A 5 0.91 -4.39 6.44
CA LEU A 5 1.65 -3.72 5.36
C LEU A 5 1.68 -2.22 5.63
N PHE A 6 2.89 -1.67 5.77
CA PHE A 6 3.10 -0.23 5.86
C PHE A 6 3.77 0.29 4.59
N ILE A 7 3.21 1.34 3.99
CA ILE A 7 3.65 1.91 2.72
C ILE A 7 4.14 3.33 2.98
N PHE A 8 5.37 3.65 2.60
CA PHE A 8 6.01 4.95 2.84
C PHE A 8 6.96 5.33 1.72
N GLU A 9 7.53 6.53 1.81
CA GLU A 9 8.32 7.15 0.73
C GLU A 9 7.56 7.17 -0.61
N ASP A 10 8.23 6.86 -1.73
CA ASP A 10 7.63 6.87 -3.07
C ASP A 10 6.57 5.79 -3.25
N ALA A 11 6.63 4.73 -2.45
CA ALA A 11 5.71 3.60 -2.56
C ALA A 11 4.26 3.98 -2.21
N VAL A 12 4.00 5.15 -1.61
CA VAL A 12 2.63 5.61 -1.31
C VAL A 12 1.72 5.61 -2.54
N TRP A 13 2.28 5.77 -3.75
CA TRP A 13 1.52 5.67 -5.00
C TRP A 13 0.96 4.27 -5.28
N ALA A 14 1.55 3.21 -4.73
CA ALA A 14 0.99 1.86 -4.82
C ALA A 14 -0.40 1.77 -4.18
N ALA A 15 -0.70 2.65 -3.22
CA ALA A 15 -2.00 2.74 -2.53
C ALA A 15 -3.02 3.66 -3.23
N LYS A 16 -2.67 4.24 -4.39
CA LYS A 16 -3.59 5.10 -5.15
C LYS A 16 -4.65 4.27 -5.86
N ARG A 17 -5.89 4.73 -5.85
CA ARG A 17 -6.98 4.15 -6.64
C ARG A 17 -7.05 4.71 -8.07
N GLY A 18 -7.74 4.00 -8.95
CA GLY A 18 -7.86 4.31 -10.37
C GLY A 18 -6.62 3.93 -11.19
N GLN A 19 -5.84 2.94 -10.73
CA GLN A 19 -4.67 2.47 -11.47
C GLN A 19 -5.10 1.76 -12.76
N LYS A 20 -4.40 2.05 -13.86
CA LYS A 20 -4.65 1.47 -15.18
C LYS A 20 -3.33 0.98 -15.77
N PRO A 21 -2.74 -0.09 -15.22
CA PRO A 21 -1.49 -0.63 -15.73
C PRO A 21 -1.68 -1.12 -17.18
N PRO A 22 -0.68 -0.93 -18.06
CA PRO A 22 -0.77 -1.36 -19.45
C PRO A 22 -0.70 -2.89 -19.57
N GLU A 23 -1.20 -3.41 -20.68
CA GLU A 23 -0.90 -4.78 -21.09
C GLU A 23 0.58 -4.92 -21.47
N MET A 24 1.19 -6.06 -21.18
CA MET A 24 2.58 -6.29 -21.54
C MET A 24 2.72 -6.41 -23.07
N PRO A 25 3.71 -5.74 -23.69
CA PRO A 25 3.89 -5.75 -25.14
C PRO A 25 4.16 -7.15 -25.73
N ILE A 26 4.60 -8.10 -24.89
CA ILE A 26 4.97 -9.45 -25.27
C ILE A 26 4.28 -10.43 -24.31
N GLY A 27 3.56 -11.41 -24.86
CA GLY A 27 2.99 -12.53 -24.11
C GLY A 27 1.56 -12.36 -23.61
N GLY A 28 0.89 -11.22 -23.88
CA GLY A 28 -0.54 -11.03 -23.63
C GLY A 28 -0.97 -11.04 -22.15
N ALA A 29 -0.02 -11.11 -21.22
CA ALA A 29 -0.29 -11.00 -19.79
C ALA A 29 -0.42 -9.53 -19.40
N GLY A 30 -1.44 -9.19 -18.60
CA GLY A 30 -1.57 -7.87 -18.00
C GLY A 30 -0.49 -7.62 -16.96
N MET A 31 0.00 -6.38 -16.86
CA MET A 31 0.87 -5.99 -15.75
C MET A 31 0.04 -5.96 -14.44
N PRO A 32 0.58 -6.43 -13.30
CA PRO A 32 -0.18 -6.49 -12.06
C PRO A 32 -0.72 -5.12 -11.65
N ASN A 33 -1.98 -5.11 -11.19
CA ASN A 33 -2.63 -3.90 -10.69
C ASN A 33 -2.54 -3.87 -9.16
N CYS A 34 -1.80 -2.91 -8.60
CA CYS A 34 -1.64 -2.83 -7.15
C CYS A 34 -2.97 -2.53 -6.44
N GLU A 35 -3.89 -1.80 -7.07
CA GLU A 35 -5.22 -1.54 -6.51
C GLU A 35 -6.03 -2.82 -6.32
N GLU A 36 -6.06 -3.68 -7.34
CA GLU A 36 -6.75 -4.97 -7.27
C GLU A 36 -6.09 -5.90 -6.25
N LEU A 37 -4.75 -5.97 -6.26
CA LEU A 37 -4.00 -6.82 -5.34
C LEU A 37 -4.15 -6.38 -3.88
N LEU A 38 -4.05 -5.08 -3.60
CA LEU A 38 -4.24 -4.54 -2.24
C LEU A 38 -5.69 -4.68 -1.80
N GLY A 39 -6.65 -4.42 -2.69
CA GLY A 39 -8.08 -4.60 -2.39
C GLY A 39 -8.41 -6.04 -2.00
N ALA A 40 -7.94 -7.02 -2.77
CA ALA A 40 -8.10 -8.44 -2.44
C ALA A 40 -7.42 -8.80 -1.11
N ALA A 41 -6.21 -8.31 -0.87
CA ALA A 41 -5.51 -8.58 0.38
C ALA A 41 -6.22 -7.97 1.60
N ILE A 42 -6.77 -6.76 1.48
CA ILE A 42 -7.57 -6.12 2.53
C ILE A 42 -8.84 -6.92 2.82
N GLN A 43 -9.51 -7.44 1.79
CA GLN A 43 -10.69 -8.32 1.95
C GLN A 43 -10.37 -9.60 2.73
N GLU A 44 -9.16 -10.15 2.56
CA GLU A 44 -8.64 -11.30 3.32
C GLU A 44 -8.12 -10.92 4.72
N GLY A 45 -8.25 -9.64 5.12
CA GLY A 45 -7.92 -9.15 6.46
C GLY A 45 -6.53 -8.53 6.62
N LEU A 46 -5.82 -8.25 5.52
CA LEU A 46 -4.56 -7.49 5.58
C LEU A 46 -4.83 -6.06 6.05
N ARG A 47 -4.14 -5.64 7.10
CA ARG A 47 -4.15 -4.23 7.53
C ARG A 47 -3.11 -3.45 6.75
N VAL A 48 -3.54 -2.40 6.06
CA VAL A 48 -2.67 -1.55 5.24
C VAL A 48 -2.66 -0.13 5.80
N LYS A 49 -1.47 0.38 6.09
CA LYS A 49 -1.24 1.77 6.50
C LYS A 49 -0.32 2.49 5.52
N VAL A 50 -0.60 3.76 5.27
CA VAL A 50 0.21 4.63 4.40
C VAL A 50 0.74 5.83 5.20
N CYS A 51 2.03 6.13 5.05
CA CYS A 51 2.68 7.30 5.65
C CYS A 51 2.03 8.61 5.18
N ARG A 52 1.34 9.30 6.09
CA ARG A 52 0.64 10.57 5.84
C ARG A 52 1.56 11.65 5.28
N VAL A 53 2.73 11.86 5.89
CA VAL A 53 3.68 12.90 5.47
C VAL A 53 4.16 12.61 4.04
N CYS A 54 4.52 11.35 3.78
CA CYS A 54 5.00 10.89 2.49
C CYS A 54 3.94 11.09 1.39
N SER A 55 2.66 10.82 1.68
CA SER A 55 1.54 11.08 0.76
C SER A 55 1.35 12.56 0.48
N VAL A 56 1.36 13.41 1.51
CA VAL A 56 1.17 14.86 1.36
C VAL A 56 2.30 15.48 0.55
N GLU A 57 3.56 15.14 0.84
CA GLU A 57 4.71 15.65 0.08
C GLU A 57 4.69 15.22 -1.40
N ARG A 58 4.10 14.07 -1.69
CA ARG A 58 3.98 13.54 -3.06
C ARG A 58 2.68 13.94 -3.75
N GLY A 59 1.81 14.70 -3.10
CA GLY A 59 0.55 15.15 -3.68
C GLY A 59 -0.50 14.05 -3.86
N LEU A 60 -0.47 13.02 -3.01
CA LEU A 60 -1.51 11.99 -2.96
C LEU A 60 -2.54 12.34 -1.87
N ALA A 61 -3.76 12.70 -2.28
CA ALA A 61 -4.82 13.00 -1.33
C ALA A 61 -5.40 11.72 -0.70
N ALA A 62 -5.94 11.83 0.52
CA ALA A 62 -6.54 10.69 1.22
C ALA A 62 -7.73 10.12 0.43
N GLU A 63 -8.50 11.01 -0.20
CA GLU A 63 -9.61 10.66 -1.08
C GLU A 63 -9.14 10.09 -2.40
N GLU A 64 -7.85 9.88 -2.65
CA GLU A 64 -7.34 9.17 -3.83
C GLU A 64 -6.78 7.79 -3.48
N MET A 65 -6.88 7.38 -2.22
CA MET A 65 -6.42 6.08 -1.75
C MET A 65 -7.48 4.99 -2.00
N ILE A 66 -7.00 3.75 -2.08
CA ILE A 66 -7.82 2.53 -2.13
C ILE A 66 -8.63 2.41 -0.84
N GLU A 67 -9.88 1.93 -0.94
CA GLU A 67 -10.74 1.71 0.22
C GLU A 67 -10.10 0.71 1.21
N GLY A 68 -10.20 0.99 2.50
CA GLY A 68 -9.60 0.18 3.57
C GLY A 68 -8.13 0.49 3.87
N VAL A 69 -7.48 1.36 3.09
CA VAL A 69 -6.15 1.88 3.42
C VAL A 69 -6.26 2.97 4.49
N GLU A 70 -5.50 2.83 5.57
CA GLU A 70 -5.46 3.78 6.69
C GLU A 70 -4.30 4.77 6.55
N SER A 71 -4.55 6.07 6.73
CA SER A 71 -3.46 7.07 6.85
C SER A 71 -2.80 6.98 8.22
N ALA A 72 -1.47 7.00 8.27
CA ALA A 72 -0.69 6.74 9.48
C ALA A 72 0.57 7.60 9.61
N SER A 73 1.14 7.63 10.81
CA SER A 73 2.40 8.30 11.11
C SER A 73 3.58 7.31 11.09
N MET A 74 4.82 7.83 11.07
CA MET A 74 6.00 6.98 11.26
C MET A 74 6.05 6.33 12.66
N VAL A 75 5.36 6.91 13.65
CA VAL A 75 5.23 6.29 14.99
C VAL A 75 4.38 5.02 14.91
N ASP A 76 3.35 4.98 14.06
CA ASP A 76 2.56 3.77 13.81
C ASP A 76 3.43 2.65 13.23
N LEU A 77 4.32 2.97 12.28
CA LEU A 77 5.28 2.02 11.73
C LEU A 77 6.19 1.47 12.82
N VAL A 78 6.81 2.34 13.63
CA VAL A 78 7.69 1.91 14.73
C VAL A 78 6.95 0.98 15.69
N ASN A 79 5.70 1.30 16.03
CA ASN A 79 4.87 0.43 16.88
C ASN A 79 4.63 -0.94 16.24
N TRP A 80 4.33 -1.00 14.95
CA TRP A 80 4.19 -2.27 14.23
C TRP A 80 5.49 -3.07 14.18
N VAL A 81 6.64 -2.43 13.95
CA VAL A 81 7.95 -3.09 13.95
C VAL A 81 8.26 -3.69 15.33
N VAL A 82 8.04 -2.93 16.41
CA VAL A 82 8.28 -3.39 17.79
C VAL A 82 7.38 -4.56 18.16
N GLN A 83 6.14 -4.58 17.67
CA GLN A 83 5.16 -5.63 17.96
C GLN A 83 5.29 -6.87 17.07
N SER A 84 6.08 -6.81 16.00
CA SER A 84 6.19 -7.90 15.03
C SER A 84 7.30 -8.88 15.39
N ASP A 85 7.02 -10.18 15.28
CA ASP A 85 8.04 -11.23 15.42
C ASP A 85 9.11 -11.14 14.32
N LYS A 86 8.72 -10.65 13.13
CA LYS A 86 9.59 -10.47 11.97
C LYS A 86 9.18 -9.25 11.16
N THR A 87 10.17 -8.53 10.65
CA THR A 87 9.98 -7.40 9.72
C THR A 87 10.75 -7.69 8.43
N VAL A 88 10.12 -7.44 7.29
CA VAL A 88 10.73 -7.51 5.95
C VAL A 88 10.54 -6.14 5.30
N PHE A 89 11.60 -5.62 4.68
CA PHE A 89 11.62 -4.29 4.05
C PHE A 89 12.12 -4.41 2.60
N PHE A 90 11.60 -3.56 1.71
CA PHE A 90 11.83 -3.55 0.26
C PHE A 90 12.20 -2.16 -0.23
#